data_AF-A0A397CX30-F1
#
_entry.id   AF-A0A397CX30-F1
#
_cell.length_a   1.000
_cell.length_b   1.000
_cell.length_c   1.000
_cell.angle_alpha   90.00
_cell.angle_beta   90.00
_cell.angle_gamma   90.00
#
_symmetry.space_group_name_H-M   'P 1'
#
loop_
_entity.id
_entity.type
_entity.pdbx_description
1 polymer ?
#
loop_
_entity_poly.entity_id
_entity_poly.type
_entity_poly.pdbx_seq_one_letter_code
_entity_poly.pdbx_strand_id
1 'polypeptide(L)'
;MWRHFQAPARRAAGLGLLRSNASLPSMRPPMTVHAHFSTEAPRKVKKSKVPQRSDPHLRVRLVPMFDDNYGTVPVILVNALTVLMDYHVGFLVIDEANQHVVAVDPAQPSAMIPVLEEELSKPGREFLGILTTHGHADHCGGNVAIVDKFPDLLVAGPHNEVIPRVTKSLKGGEEFKIGAMTIEVLAVPCHTKGHLAYLISGDPSTPPLLFPGDTLFVGGCGS
;
A
#
# COMPACT_ATOMS: atom_id res chain seq x y z
N MET A 1 -22.81 -37.92 -15.34
CA MET A 1 -21.98 -39.00 -15.90
C MET A 1 -20.58 -38.84 -15.31
N TRP A 2 -20.37 -39.45 -14.13
CA TRP A 2 -19.10 -39.39 -13.39
C TRP A 2 -18.13 -40.43 -13.96
N ARG A 3 -16.86 -40.08 -14.18
CA ARG A 3 -15.79 -41.05 -14.39
C ARG A 3 -14.57 -40.70 -13.55
N HIS A 4 -14.36 -41.52 -12.53
CA HIS A 4 -13.14 -41.63 -11.73
C HIS A 4 -11.96 -42.10 -12.59
N PHE A 5 -10.77 -41.55 -12.33
CA PHE A 5 -9.50 -42.19 -12.66
C PHE A 5 -8.74 -42.44 -11.35
N GLN A 6 -8.59 -43.72 -11.02
CA GLN A 6 -7.71 -44.21 -9.96
C GLN A 6 -6.33 -44.54 -10.56
N ALA A 7 -5.28 -44.18 -9.84
CA ALA A 7 -3.90 -44.56 -10.12
C ALA A 7 -3.60 -46.00 -9.65
N PRO A 8 -2.68 -46.74 -10.31
CA PRO A 8 -2.19 -48.00 -9.78
C PRO A 8 -0.87 -47.82 -9.01
N ALA A 9 -0.82 -48.38 -7.81
CA ALA A 9 0.39 -48.66 -7.05
C ALA A 9 0.85 -50.12 -7.27
N ARG A 10 2.19 -50.32 -7.34
CA ARG A 10 3.01 -51.54 -7.08
C ARG A 10 4.40 -51.25 -7.69
N ARG A 11 5.57 -51.62 -7.16
CA ARG A 11 5.98 -52.77 -6.35
C ARG A 11 7.36 -52.47 -5.75
N ALA A 12 7.63 -52.99 -4.55
CA ALA A 12 8.95 -53.08 -3.95
C ALA A 12 9.69 -54.36 -4.41
N ALA A 13 11.01 -54.28 -4.60
CA ALA A 13 11.98 -55.38 -4.46
C ALA A 13 13.42 -54.84 -4.55
N GLY A 14 14.30 -55.27 -3.66
CA GLY A 14 15.73 -54.95 -3.76
C GLY A 14 16.51 -55.15 -2.46
N LEU A 15 16.64 -56.41 -2.03
CA LEU A 15 17.47 -56.87 -0.93
C LEU A 15 18.96 -56.76 -1.31
N GLY A 16 19.78 -56.14 -0.46
CA GLY A 16 21.24 -56.10 -0.62
C GLY A 16 21.92 -56.18 0.76
N LEU A 17 22.31 -57.40 1.13
CA LEU A 17 23.17 -57.69 2.29
C LEU A 17 24.59 -57.17 2.02
N LEU A 18 25.18 -56.45 2.97
CA LEU A 18 26.62 -56.45 3.20
C LEU A 18 26.88 -56.37 4.71
N ARG A 19 27.41 -57.47 5.25
CA ARG A 19 28.03 -57.54 6.56
C ARG A 19 29.48 -57.07 6.42
N SER A 20 29.95 -56.23 7.33
CA SER A 20 31.35 -56.27 7.77
C SER A 20 31.51 -55.69 9.18
N ASN A 21 32.38 -56.35 9.94
CA ASN A 21 32.69 -56.15 11.33
C ASN A 21 33.31 -54.77 11.60
N ALA A 22 32.90 -54.13 12.69
CA ALA A 22 33.75 -53.16 13.39
C ALA A 22 33.49 -53.21 14.90
N SER A 23 34.60 -53.42 15.61
CA SER A 23 34.79 -53.55 17.05
C SER A 23 34.31 -52.34 17.87
N LEU A 24 33.69 -52.63 19.03
CA LEU A 24 33.31 -51.65 20.05
C LEU A 24 34.55 -51.05 20.74
N PRO A 25 34.67 -49.71 20.88
CA PRO A 25 35.62 -49.10 21.80
C PRO A 25 35.00 -48.82 23.18
N SER A 26 35.83 -48.94 24.21
CA SER A 26 35.51 -48.82 25.63
C SER A 26 34.87 -47.48 26.03
N MET A 27 33.84 -47.54 26.87
CA MET A 27 33.27 -46.38 27.56
C MET A 27 34.29 -45.72 28.49
N ARG A 28 34.53 -44.41 28.29
CA ARG A 28 35.18 -43.53 29.27
C ARG A 28 34.12 -42.93 30.22
N PRO A 29 34.46 -42.60 31.48
CA PRO A 29 33.51 -42.01 32.43
C PRO A 29 33.14 -40.57 32.03
N PRO A 30 32.01 -40.03 32.53
CA PRO A 30 31.51 -38.73 32.10
C PRO A 30 32.46 -37.60 32.55
N MET A 31 32.83 -36.73 31.61
CA MET A 31 33.49 -35.46 31.92
C MET A 31 32.46 -34.46 32.45
N THR A 32 32.70 -33.93 33.63
CA THR A 32 32.01 -32.76 34.17
C THR A 32 32.36 -31.54 33.31
N VAL A 33 31.38 -31.02 32.57
CA VAL A 33 31.53 -29.75 31.83
C VAL A 33 31.25 -28.62 32.81
N HIS A 34 32.29 -27.92 33.25
CA HIS A 34 32.12 -26.64 33.94
C HIS A 34 31.77 -25.57 32.90
N ALA A 35 30.50 -25.15 32.86
CA ALA A 35 30.08 -23.99 32.09
C ALA A 35 30.62 -22.71 32.73
N HIS A 36 31.63 -22.11 32.12
CA HIS A 36 32.02 -20.74 32.43
C HIS A 36 30.97 -19.79 31.84
N PHE A 37 30.09 -19.26 32.69
CA PHE A 37 29.28 -18.10 32.34
C PHE A 37 30.17 -16.86 32.38
N SER A 38 30.52 -16.34 31.19
CA SER A 38 31.07 -15.00 31.07
C SER A 38 29.94 -14.00 31.27
N THR A 39 29.98 -13.25 32.37
CA THR A 39 29.09 -12.12 32.61
C THR A 39 29.60 -10.90 31.85
N GLU A 40 29.43 -10.86 30.52
CA GLU A 40 29.54 -9.61 29.78
C GLU A 40 28.24 -8.82 29.91
N ALA A 41 28.34 -7.61 30.44
CA ALA A 41 27.21 -6.68 30.52
C ALA A 41 26.67 -6.37 29.11
N PRO A 42 25.35 -6.20 28.94
CA PRO A 42 24.76 -5.97 27.64
C PRO A 42 25.31 -4.69 27.02
N ARG A 43 25.99 -4.83 25.87
CA ARG A 43 26.53 -3.71 25.10
C ARG A 43 25.37 -2.81 24.70
N LYS A 44 25.31 -1.58 25.24
CA LYS A 44 24.30 -0.59 24.86
C LYS A 44 24.38 -0.35 23.35
N VAL A 45 23.43 -0.89 22.61
CA VAL A 45 23.20 -0.52 21.21
C VAL A 45 22.77 0.94 21.23
N LYS A 46 23.63 1.84 20.74
CA LYS A 46 23.22 3.21 20.45
C LYS A 46 22.12 3.10 19.38
N LYS A 47 20.87 3.36 19.75
CA LYS A 47 19.82 3.62 18.76
C LYS A 47 20.36 4.72 17.85
N SER A 48 20.61 4.41 16.60
CA SER A 48 20.94 5.43 15.61
C SER A 48 19.77 6.41 15.60
N LYS A 49 20.01 7.66 16.00
CA LYS A 49 19.03 8.72 15.89
C LYS A 49 18.79 8.88 14.39
N VAL A 50 17.66 8.38 13.90
CA VAL A 50 17.16 8.73 12.56
C VAL A 50 17.10 10.25 12.56
N PRO A 51 17.73 10.95 11.59
CA PRO A 51 17.69 12.40 11.57
C PRO A 51 16.23 12.82 11.46
N GLN A 52 15.72 13.55 12.45
CA GLN A 52 14.45 14.22 12.28
C GLN A 52 14.67 15.32 11.26
N ARG A 53 14.19 15.07 10.03
CA ARG A 53 14.09 16.09 8.99
C ARG A 53 12.98 17.06 9.38
N SER A 54 13.23 18.33 9.14
CA SER A 54 12.34 19.46 9.46
C SER A 54 11.26 19.73 8.41
N ASP A 55 11.35 19.10 7.24
CA ASP A 55 10.48 19.39 6.11
C ASP A 55 9.39 18.32 6.00
N PRO A 56 8.12 18.73 5.75
CA PRO A 56 7.03 17.79 5.56
C PRO A 56 7.32 16.89 4.36
N HIS A 57 7.30 15.56 4.56
CA HIS A 57 7.69 14.65 3.49
C HIS A 57 6.55 14.26 2.56
N LEU A 58 5.29 14.56 2.92
CA LEU A 58 4.17 14.34 2.01
C LEU A 58 3.98 15.57 1.12
N ARG A 59 4.17 15.36 -0.18
CA ARG A 59 3.85 16.32 -1.23
C ARG A 59 2.65 15.82 -2.02
N VAL A 60 1.75 16.73 -2.36
CA VAL A 60 0.62 16.43 -3.25
C VAL A 60 0.83 17.11 -4.60
N ARG A 61 0.64 16.37 -5.69
CA ARG A 61 0.42 16.95 -7.03
C ARG A 61 -1.05 16.80 -7.39
N LEU A 62 -1.64 17.89 -7.87
CA LEU A 62 -2.95 17.89 -8.48
C LEU A 62 -2.80 17.60 -9.96
N VAL A 63 -3.65 16.74 -10.49
CA VAL A 63 -3.68 16.37 -11.90
C VAL A 63 -5.09 16.65 -12.43
N PRO A 64 -5.30 17.78 -13.12
CA PRO A 64 -6.56 18.06 -13.80
C PRO A 64 -6.81 16.98 -14.86
N MET A 65 -8.00 16.39 -14.84
CA MET A 65 -8.36 15.22 -15.65
C MET A 65 -9.30 15.56 -16.81
N PHE A 66 -9.82 16.78 -16.91
CA PHE A 66 -10.75 17.17 -17.97
C PHE A 66 -10.37 18.54 -18.53
N ASP A 67 -10.63 18.74 -19.83
CA ASP A 67 -10.40 20.01 -20.56
C ASP A 67 -11.54 21.02 -20.31
N ASP A 68 -12.13 21.00 -19.12
CA ASP A 68 -13.08 22.01 -18.71
C ASP A 68 -12.30 23.23 -18.19
N ASN A 69 -12.64 24.40 -18.73
CA ASN A 69 -12.05 25.71 -18.43
C ASN A 69 -12.28 26.18 -16.97
N TYR A 70 -12.38 25.28 -15.99
CA TYR A 70 -12.29 25.62 -14.58
C TYR A 70 -10.81 25.86 -14.26
N GLY A 71 -10.38 27.10 -14.45
CA GLY A 71 -9.04 27.56 -14.08
C GLY A 71 -8.69 27.14 -12.64
N THR A 72 -7.39 26.91 -12.39
CA THR A 72 -6.77 26.65 -11.07
C THR A 72 -7.74 26.32 -9.94
N VAL A 73 -7.98 25.03 -9.69
CA VAL A 73 -8.72 24.58 -8.50
C VAL A 73 -7.95 25.04 -7.25
N PRO A 74 -8.55 25.87 -6.37
CA PRO A 74 -7.86 26.36 -5.19
C PRO A 74 -7.59 25.19 -4.23
N VAL A 75 -6.32 24.90 -3.98
CA VAL A 75 -5.92 24.04 -2.86
C VAL A 75 -6.05 24.86 -1.59
N ILE A 76 -7.05 24.57 -0.77
CA ILE A 76 -7.20 25.25 0.53
C ILE A 76 -6.48 24.43 1.59
N LEU A 77 -5.36 24.97 2.05
CA LEU A 77 -4.71 24.55 3.28
C LEU A 77 -5.52 25.11 4.46
N VAL A 78 -6.42 24.32 5.03
CA VAL A 78 -7.06 24.67 6.31
C VAL A 78 -6.13 24.21 7.41
N ASN A 79 -5.86 25.04 8.43
CA ASN A 79 -4.99 24.75 9.57
C ASN A 79 -4.98 23.26 9.98
N ALA A 80 -3.92 22.54 9.59
CA ALA A 80 -3.66 21.12 9.86
C ALA A 80 -4.49 20.05 9.11
N LEU A 81 -5.23 20.42 8.06
CA LEU A 81 -5.92 19.47 7.18
C LEU A 81 -6.01 20.04 5.74
N THR A 82 -5.25 19.47 4.81
CA THR A 82 -5.42 19.79 3.38
C THR A 82 -6.64 19.02 2.88
N VAL A 83 -7.69 19.74 2.47
CA VAL A 83 -8.88 19.16 1.85
C VAL A 83 -8.73 19.32 0.34
N LEU A 84 -8.74 18.19 -0.37
CA LEU A 84 -8.51 18.14 -1.80
C LEU A 84 -9.83 17.81 -2.50
N MET A 85 -10.32 18.76 -3.29
CA MET A 85 -11.63 18.67 -3.92
C MET A 85 -11.56 18.04 -5.29
N ASP A 86 -12.51 17.17 -5.57
CA ASP A 86 -12.68 16.56 -6.89
C ASP A 86 -13.82 17.26 -7.63
N TYR A 87 -13.46 18.23 -8.46
CA TYR A 87 -14.19 18.36 -9.72
C TYR A 87 -13.15 18.02 -10.75
N HIS A 88 -13.16 16.78 -11.24
CA HIS A 88 -12.30 16.36 -12.34
C HIS A 88 -10.79 16.42 -12.02
N VAL A 89 -10.39 16.17 -10.76
CA VAL A 89 -8.98 16.22 -10.33
C VAL A 89 -8.58 14.92 -9.65
N GLY A 90 -7.62 14.21 -10.25
CA GLY A 90 -6.90 13.15 -9.56
C GLY A 90 -5.68 13.70 -8.79
N PHE A 91 -5.23 12.97 -7.78
CA PHE A 91 -4.11 13.39 -6.94
C PHE A 91 -2.98 12.37 -6.98
N LEU A 92 -1.73 12.84 -6.93
CA LEU A 92 -0.58 12.03 -6.54
C LEU A 92 -0.11 12.46 -5.15
N VAL A 93 -0.10 11.52 -4.22
CA VAL A 93 0.48 11.67 -2.89
C VAL A 93 1.86 11.04 -2.90
N ILE A 94 2.85 11.85 -2.57
CA ILE A 94 4.25 11.52 -2.75
C ILE A 94 4.93 11.62 -1.39
N ASP A 95 5.43 10.49 -0.90
CA ASP A 95 6.31 10.42 0.24
C ASP A 95 7.75 10.62 -0.23
N GLU A 96 8.24 11.87 -0.13
CA GLU A 96 9.59 12.26 -0.53
C GLU A 96 10.68 11.62 0.35
N ALA A 97 10.36 11.15 1.56
CA ALA A 97 11.34 10.48 2.41
C ALA A 97 11.59 9.03 1.98
N ASN A 98 10.52 8.32 1.62
CA ASN A 98 10.57 6.91 1.25
C ASN A 98 10.49 6.67 -0.26
N GLN A 99 10.35 7.73 -1.05
CA GLN A 99 10.22 7.69 -2.51
C GLN A 99 9.01 6.86 -2.98
N HIS A 100 7.90 6.91 -2.24
CA HIS A 100 6.68 6.20 -2.60
C HIS A 100 5.62 7.15 -3.15
N VAL A 101 4.84 6.66 -4.12
CA VAL A 101 3.74 7.40 -4.74
C VAL A 101 2.46 6.59 -4.63
N VAL A 102 1.35 7.26 -4.32
CA VAL A 102 -0.02 6.74 -4.36
C VAL A 102 -0.89 7.70 -5.15
N ALA A 103 -1.77 7.16 -5.99
CA ALA A 103 -2.75 7.94 -6.71
C ALA A 103 -4.11 7.89 -5.99
N VAL A 104 -4.82 9.01 -5.95
CA VAL A 104 -6.21 9.08 -5.48
C VAL A 104 -7.09 9.51 -6.64
N ASP A 105 -8.18 8.76 -6.88
CA ASP A 105 -9.16 8.97 -7.95
C ASP A 105 -8.55 9.29 -9.34
N PRO A 106 -7.68 8.41 -9.89
CA PRO A 106 -6.98 8.69 -11.14
C PRO A 106 -7.86 8.38 -12.37
N ALA A 107 -8.91 9.16 -12.56
CA ALA A 107 -9.97 8.85 -13.51
C ALA A 107 -9.58 8.92 -15.00
N GLN A 108 -8.66 9.81 -15.36
CA GLN A 108 -8.24 9.98 -16.76
C GLN A 108 -6.79 9.53 -16.98
N PRO A 109 -6.56 8.36 -17.60
CA PRO A 109 -5.22 7.85 -17.86
C PRO A 109 -4.35 8.79 -18.70
N SER A 110 -4.92 9.49 -19.68
CA SER A 110 -4.18 10.41 -20.56
C SER A 110 -3.56 11.59 -19.82
N ALA A 111 -4.18 12.06 -18.75
CA ALA A 111 -3.63 13.11 -17.88
C ALA A 111 -2.77 12.54 -16.74
N MET A 112 -3.19 11.43 -16.12
CA MET A 112 -2.48 10.85 -14.97
C MET A 112 -1.14 10.20 -15.34
N ILE A 113 -1.10 9.42 -16.42
CA ILE A 113 0.09 8.62 -16.77
C ILE A 113 1.33 9.49 -17.04
N PRO A 114 1.27 10.59 -17.80
CA PRO A 114 2.44 11.45 -18.01
C PRO A 114 3.02 12.01 -16.70
N VAL A 115 2.15 12.40 -15.77
CA VAL A 115 2.55 12.93 -14.45
C VAL A 115 3.18 11.83 -13.59
N LEU A 116 2.61 10.62 -13.60
CA LEU A 116 3.20 9.45 -12.96
C LEU A 116 4.58 9.12 -13.53
N GLU A 117 4.73 9.08 -14.86
CA GLU A 117 6.02 8.80 -15.51
C GLU A 117 7.08 9.86 -15.17
N GLU A 118 6.71 11.13 -15.12
CA GLU A 118 7.59 12.21 -14.68
C GLU A 118 8.08 11.97 -13.25
N GLU A 119 7.19 11.62 -12.31
CA GLU A 119 7.57 11.31 -10.94
C GLU A 119 8.42 10.04 -10.85
N LEU A 120 8.05 8.98 -11.54
CA LEU A 120 8.76 7.70 -11.54
C LEU A 120 10.13 7.75 -12.23
N SER A 121 10.42 8.82 -13.00
CA SER A 121 11.77 9.08 -13.51
C SER A 121 12.78 9.45 -12.42
N LYS A 122 12.30 9.84 -11.21
CA LYS A 122 13.16 10.21 -10.09
C LYS A 122 13.79 8.96 -9.45
N PRO A 123 15.08 9.01 -9.07
CA PRO A 123 15.79 7.83 -8.55
C PRO A 123 15.10 7.19 -7.34
N GLY A 124 14.83 5.89 -7.45
CA GLY A 124 14.24 5.10 -6.37
C GLY A 124 12.76 5.34 -6.12
N ARG A 125 12.06 6.09 -6.98
CA ARG A 125 10.62 6.35 -6.84
C ARG A 125 9.79 5.16 -7.30
N GLU A 126 8.83 4.75 -6.47
CA GLU A 126 7.96 3.59 -6.71
C GLU A 126 6.48 3.98 -6.59
N PHE A 127 5.67 3.52 -7.55
CA PHE A 127 4.23 3.69 -7.51
C PHE A 127 3.60 2.47 -6.85
N LEU A 128 2.95 2.67 -5.70
CA LEU A 128 2.53 1.57 -4.83
C LEU A 128 1.04 1.24 -4.94
N GLY A 129 0.20 2.19 -5.35
CA GLY A 129 -1.22 1.92 -5.37
C GLY A 129 -2.14 3.07 -5.75
N ILE A 130 -3.40 2.71 -5.89
CA ILE A 130 -4.54 3.57 -6.19
C ILE A 130 -5.52 3.49 -5.03
N LEU A 131 -5.96 4.63 -4.54
CA LEU A 131 -7.11 4.77 -3.65
C LEU A 131 -8.27 5.34 -4.47
N THR A 132 -9.41 4.65 -4.45
CA THR A 132 -10.62 5.09 -5.13
C THR A 132 -11.70 5.40 -4.08
N THR A 133 -12.25 6.61 -4.09
CA THR A 133 -13.23 7.06 -3.09
C THR A 133 -14.60 6.41 -3.32
N HIS A 134 -15.04 6.34 -4.58
CA HIS A 134 -16.31 5.73 -5.00
C HIS A 134 -16.30 5.32 -6.48
N GLY A 135 -17.37 4.68 -6.94
CA GLY A 135 -17.46 3.96 -8.22
C GLY A 135 -17.95 4.78 -9.41
N HIS A 136 -18.02 6.11 -9.31
CA HIS A 136 -18.26 6.93 -10.49
C HIS A 136 -17.04 6.95 -11.41
N ALA A 137 -17.28 7.00 -12.72
CA ALA A 137 -16.25 6.80 -13.74
C ALA A 137 -15.22 7.94 -13.79
N ASP A 138 -15.63 9.13 -13.40
CA ASP A 138 -14.81 10.33 -13.19
C ASP A 138 -13.93 10.25 -11.93
N HIS A 139 -13.96 9.13 -11.19
CA HIS A 139 -13.01 8.80 -10.12
C HIS A 139 -12.23 7.51 -10.41
N CYS A 140 -12.95 6.45 -10.82
CA CYS A 140 -12.37 5.11 -10.98
C CYS A 140 -12.06 4.72 -12.44
N GLY A 141 -12.39 5.57 -13.42
CA GLY A 141 -12.37 5.24 -14.83
C GLY A 141 -10.99 4.90 -15.39
N GLY A 142 -9.93 5.42 -14.77
CA GLY A 142 -8.56 5.19 -15.21
C GLY A 142 -7.90 3.96 -14.60
N ASN A 143 -8.53 3.32 -13.60
CA ASN A 143 -7.94 2.19 -12.86
C ASN A 143 -7.46 1.07 -13.80
N VAL A 144 -8.26 0.70 -14.81
CA VAL A 144 -7.90 -0.38 -15.74
C VAL A 144 -6.63 -0.06 -16.51
N ALA A 145 -6.60 1.07 -17.21
CA ALA A 145 -5.46 1.44 -18.05
C ALA A 145 -4.19 1.73 -17.24
N ILE A 146 -4.33 2.29 -16.03
CA ILE A 146 -3.19 2.57 -15.15
C ILE A 146 -2.59 1.26 -14.62
N VAL A 147 -3.41 0.30 -14.16
CA VAL A 147 -2.93 -1.01 -13.71
C VAL A 147 -2.34 -1.83 -14.86
N ASP A 148 -2.89 -1.72 -16.07
CA ASP A 148 -2.34 -2.39 -17.25
C ASP A 148 -0.94 -1.84 -17.60
N LYS A 149 -0.67 -0.55 -17.35
CA LYS A 149 0.64 0.08 -17.58
C LYS A 149 1.62 -0.13 -16.42
N PHE A 150 1.12 -0.11 -15.19
CA PHE A 150 1.88 -0.28 -13.95
C PHE A 150 1.31 -1.50 -13.20
N PRO A 151 1.88 -2.71 -13.41
CA PRO A 151 1.38 -3.91 -12.77
C PRO A 151 1.69 -3.94 -11.26
N ASP A 152 1.07 -4.89 -10.55
CA ASP A 152 1.32 -5.19 -9.12
C ASP A 152 0.96 -4.08 -8.12
N LEU A 153 0.11 -3.13 -8.54
CA LEU A 153 -0.42 -2.09 -7.67
C LEU A 153 -1.46 -2.60 -6.67
N LEU A 154 -1.42 -2.06 -5.45
CA LEU A 154 -2.57 -2.11 -4.55
C LEU A 154 -3.65 -1.16 -5.08
N VAL A 155 -4.80 -1.69 -5.49
CA VAL A 155 -6.01 -0.90 -5.78
C VAL A 155 -7.00 -1.08 -4.64
N ALA A 156 -7.24 -0.01 -3.88
CA ALA A 156 -8.17 -0.04 -2.76
C ALA A 156 -9.40 0.83 -3.03
N GLY A 157 -10.56 0.37 -2.59
CA GLY A 157 -11.83 1.07 -2.79
C GLY A 157 -12.98 0.43 -2.00
N PRO A 158 -14.17 1.05 -2.02
CA PRO A 158 -15.31 0.58 -1.26
C PRO A 158 -15.73 -0.85 -1.60
N HIS A 159 -16.01 -1.64 -0.56
CA HIS A 159 -16.48 -3.03 -0.70
C HIS A 159 -17.89 -3.15 -1.31
N ASN A 160 -18.69 -2.09 -1.27
CA ASN A 160 -20.08 -2.06 -1.68
C ASN A 160 -20.32 -1.22 -2.95
N GLU A 161 -19.28 -0.98 -3.75
CA GLU A 161 -19.38 -0.39 -5.08
C GLU A 161 -18.54 -1.14 -6.11
N VAL A 162 -18.81 -0.89 -7.39
CA VAL A 162 -18.07 -1.52 -8.49
C VAL A 162 -16.85 -0.67 -8.81
N ILE A 163 -15.70 -1.09 -8.29
CA ILE A 163 -14.40 -0.44 -8.56
C ILE A 163 -13.57 -1.33 -9.48
N PRO A 164 -13.23 -0.88 -10.71
CA PRO A 164 -12.38 -1.65 -11.60
C PRO A 164 -11.01 -1.93 -10.98
N ARG A 165 -10.51 -3.15 -11.17
CA ARG A 165 -9.21 -3.64 -10.68
C ARG A 165 -9.02 -3.64 -9.16
N VAL A 166 -10.08 -3.48 -8.34
CA VAL A 166 -9.94 -3.50 -6.88
C VAL A 166 -9.29 -4.80 -6.38
N THR A 167 -8.26 -4.65 -5.55
CA THR A 167 -7.51 -5.74 -4.90
C THR A 167 -7.69 -5.73 -3.39
N LYS A 168 -8.04 -4.56 -2.81
CA LYS A 168 -8.38 -4.37 -1.40
C LYS A 168 -9.74 -3.68 -1.27
N SER A 169 -10.78 -4.47 -1.02
CA SER A 169 -12.11 -3.96 -0.69
C SER A 169 -12.13 -3.45 0.75
N LEU A 170 -12.69 -2.25 0.96
CA LEU A 170 -12.63 -1.52 2.22
C LEU A 170 -14.01 -1.19 2.81
N LYS A 171 -14.06 -1.13 4.14
CA LYS A 171 -15.12 -0.56 4.98
C LYS A 171 -14.57 0.62 5.79
N GLY A 172 -15.46 1.51 6.21
CA GLY A 172 -15.10 2.59 7.13
C GLY A 172 -14.60 2.05 8.48
N GLY A 173 -13.68 2.80 9.09
CA GLY A 173 -13.01 2.46 10.35
C GLY A 173 -11.78 1.54 10.17
N GLU A 174 -11.44 1.16 8.94
CA GLU A 174 -10.19 0.43 8.67
C GLU A 174 -8.98 1.37 8.67
N GLU A 175 -7.83 0.83 9.06
CA GLU A 175 -6.52 1.48 8.93
C GLU A 175 -5.55 0.49 8.28
N PHE A 176 -4.74 0.96 7.34
CA PHE A 176 -3.69 0.16 6.72
C PHE A 176 -2.54 1.04 6.23
N LYS A 177 -1.47 0.39 5.74
CA LYS A 177 -0.31 1.10 5.19
C LYS A 177 -0.13 0.87 3.70
N ILE A 178 0.34 1.91 3.02
CA ILE A 178 0.92 1.82 1.68
C ILE A 178 2.33 2.42 1.75
N GLY A 179 3.35 1.56 1.66
CA GLY A 179 4.72 1.95 1.98
C GLY A 179 4.83 2.42 3.43
N ALA A 180 5.28 3.67 3.63
CA ALA A 180 5.37 4.29 4.96
C ALA A 180 4.13 5.13 5.32
N MET A 181 3.22 5.37 4.38
CA MET A 181 2.00 6.14 4.62
C MET A 181 0.98 5.30 5.39
N THR A 182 0.31 5.94 6.36
CA THR A 182 -0.83 5.36 7.08
C THR A 182 -2.11 5.91 6.48
N ILE A 183 -3.02 5.02 6.11
CA ILE A 183 -4.30 5.32 5.48
C ILE A 183 -5.41 4.96 6.45
N GLU A 184 -6.11 5.95 6.97
CA GLU A 184 -7.35 5.75 7.71
C GLU A 184 -8.54 5.90 6.77
N VAL A 185 -9.49 4.97 6.86
CA VAL A 185 -10.63 4.87 5.97
C VAL A 185 -11.88 5.36 6.69
N LEU A 186 -12.49 6.42 6.19
CA LEU A 186 -13.70 7.02 6.75
C LEU A 186 -14.88 6.67 5.85
N ALA A 187 -15.90 5.99 6.39
CA ALA A 187 -17.15 5.83 5.66
C ALA A 187 -17.92 7.15 5.68
N VAL A 188 -18.25 7.66 4.50
CA VAL A 188 -18.94 8.94 4.32
C VAL A 188 -20.15 8.78 3.38
N PRO A 189 -21.09 7.87 3.69
CA PRO A 189 -22.21 7.59 2.79
C PRO A 189 -23.09 8.83 2.61
N CYS A 190 -23.14 9.35 1.39
CA CYS A 190 -23.97 10.48 0.99
C CYS A 190 -24.13 10.46 -0.53
N HIS A 191 -23.20 11.09 -1.26
CA HIS A 191 -23.13 11.13 -2.72
C HIS A 191 -23.31 9.74 -3.35
N THR A 192 -22.56 8.77 -2.84
CA THR A 192 -22.84 7.34 -3.05
C THR A 192 -22.98 6.61 -1.73
N LYS A 193 -23.66 5.46 -1.76
CA LYS A 193 -23.90 4.63 -0.55
C LYS A 193 -22.63 3.99 0.00
N GLY A 194 -21.62 3.79 -0.83
CA GLY A 194 -20.35 3.18 -0.44
C GLY A 194 -19.20 4.15 -0.31
N HIS A 195 -19.44 5.46 -0.50
CA HIS A 195 -18.38 6.48 -0.52
C HIS A 195 -17.43 6.38 0.68
N LEU A 196 -16.14 6.37 0.38
CA LEU A 196 -15.05 6.41 1.35
C LEU A 196 -14.23 7.69 1.18
N ALA A 197 -13.87 8.29 2.31
CA ALA A 197 -12.84 9.30 2.40
C ALA A 197 -11.56 8.70 2.98
N TYR A 198 -10.41 9.21 2.55
CA TYR A 198 -9.10 8.75 3.02
C TYR A 198 -8.38 9.85 3.77
N LEU A 199 -7.95 9.56 4.99
CA LEU A 199 -7.04 10.40 5.74
C LEU A 199 -5.64 9.78 5.66
N ILE A 200 -4.70 10.49 5.02
CA ILE A 200 -3.36 9.99 4.74
C ILE A 200 -2.35 10.73 5.61
N SER A 201 -1.62 9.96 6.41
CA SER A 201 -0.56 10.46 7.29
C SER A 201 0.80 9.88 6.88
N GLY A 202 1.83 10.69 7.01
CA GLY A 202 3.22 10.33 6.70
C GLY A 202 4.06 10.28 7.98
N ASP A 203 4.62 11.43 8.32
CA ASP A 203 5.35 11.63 9.56
C ASP A 203 4.49 12.37 10.59
N PRO A 204 4.79 12.23 11.90
CA PRO A 204 4.04 12.90 12.95
C PRO A 204 4.14 14.45 12.95
N SER A 205 5.06 15.04 12.20
CA SER A 205 5.23 16.50 12.10
C SER A 205 4.48 17.13 10.93
N THR A 206 3.95 16.33 10.01
CA THR A 206 3.10 16.80 8.92
C THR A 206 1.64 16.51 9.25
N PRO A 207 0.75 17.52 9.14
CA PRO A 207 -0.68 17.27 9.30
C PRO A 207 -1.19 16.28 8.23
N PRO A 208 -2.21 15.48 8.56
CA PRO A 208 -2.76 14.52 7.60
C PRO A 208 -3.43 15.21 6.41
N LEU A 209 -3.48 14.51 5.29
CA LEU A 209 -4.17 14.91 4.07
C LEU A 209 -5.53 14.23 4.01
N LEU A 210 -6.61 14.99 3.83
CA LEU A 210 -7.96 14.44 3.65
C LEU A 210 -8.37 14.46 2.19
N PHE A 211 -8.75 13.29 1.68
CA PHE A 211 -9.35 13.08 0.37
C PHE A 211 -10.82 12.68 0.58
N PRO A 212 -11.75 13.65 0.59
CA PRO A 212 -13.16 13.40 0.87
C PRO A 212 -13.96 12.89 -0.34
N GLY A 213 -13.36 12.85 -1.53
CA GLY A 213 -14.07 12.74 -2.80
C GLY A 213 -15.25 13.71 -2.87
N ASP A 214 -16.34 13.26 -3.47
CA ASP A 214 -17.56 14.06 -3.64
C ASP A 214 -18.38 14.31 -2.38
N THR A 215 -17.95 13.86 -1.19
CA THR A 215 -18.71 14.18 0.02
C THR A 215 -18.57 15.64 0.44
N LEU A 216 -17.37 16.22 0.36
CA LEU A 216 -17.06 17.55 0.90
C LEU A 216 -16.34 18.43 -0.12
N PHE A 217 -16.89 19.62 -0.32
CA PHE A 217 -16.35 20.65 -1.20
C PHE A 217 -16.14 21.96 -0.43
N VAL A 218 -15.24 22.82 -0.90
CA VAL A 218 -15.13 24.20 -0.39
C VAL A 218 -16.43 24.92 -0.69
N GLY A 219 -17.16 25.28 0.37
CA GLY A 219 -18.44 25.97 0.26
C GLY A 219 -19.63 25.07 -0.11
N GLY A 220 -19.50 23.73 -0.08
CA GLY A 220 -20.58 22.82 -0.44
C GLY A 220 -20.36 21.35 -0.10
N CYS A 221 -21.27 20.49 -0.57
CA CYS A 221 -21.20 19.04 -0.48
C CYS A 221 -21.73 18.41 -1.77
N GLY A 222 -21.35 17.17 -2.07
CA GLY A 222 -21.92 16.44 -3.20
C GLY A 222 -23.42 16.22 -3.07
N SER A 223 -24.06 16.05 -4.22
CA SER A 223 -25.49 15.72 -4.35
C SER A 223 -25.74 14.23 -4.40
#